data_AF-A0A846ZSC6-F1
#
_entry.id   AF-A0A846ZSC6-F1
#
_cell.length_a   1.000
_cell.length_b   1.000
_cell.length_c   1.000
_cell.angle_alpha   90.00
_cell.angle_beta   90.00
_cell.angle_gamma   90.00
#
_symmetry.space_group_name_H-M   'P 1'
#
loop_
_entity.id
_entity.type
_entity.pdbx_description
1 polymer ?
#
loop_
_entity_poly.entity_id
_entity_poly.type
_entity_poly.pdbx_seq_one_letter_code
_entity_poly.pdbx_strand_id
1 'polypeptide(L)'
;MNKKGFTLVELLGVLIILSIIMLIAVPNVISILDKNKKNIFVADAKKIVSAVEYELSKRDKYPDTGACFVKLSDLSNIDLEIGPNDKKYDNESYINILKNNSKYEYKIYLTDSIMNINGIDSSALSKTSVKTGNINLTPSGNSCY
;
A
#
# COMPACT_ATOMS: atom_id res chain seq x y z
N MET A 1 10.23 -57.69 14.15
CA MET A 1 9.94 -56.46 13.35
C MET A 1 11.09 -55.48 13.60
N ASN A 2 11.99 -55.29 12.63
CA ASN A 2 13.23 -54.54 12.83
C ASN A 2 13.05 -53.10 12.33
N LYS A 3 12.85 -52.14 13.25
CA LYS A 3 12.77 -50.71 12.90
C LYS A 3 14.18 -50.13 12.91
N LYS A 4 14.78 -49.96 11.73
CA LYS A 4 15.97 -49.13 11.57
C LYS A 4 15.54 -47.66 11.69
N GLY A 5 15.69 -47.10 12.89
CA GLY A 5 15.57 -45.66 13.10
C GLY A 5 16.81 -44.96 12.52
N PHE A 6 16.61 -43.81 11.89
CA PHE A 6 17.71 -42.94 11.48
C PHE A 6 18.64 -42.66 12.65
N THR A 7 19.94 -42.67 12.40
CA THR A 7 20.93 -42.33 13.42
C THR A 7 20.96 -40.80 13.63
N LEU A 8 21.29 -40.36 14.85
CA LEU A 8 21.37 -38.93 15.18
C LEU A 8 22.36 -38.17 14.27
N VAL A 9 23.42 -38.84 13.81
CA VAL A 9 24.45 -38.26 12.94
C VAL A 9 23.91 -37.96 11.55
N GLU A 10 23.05 -38.82 10.99
CA GLU A 10 22.40 -38.59 9.70
C GLU A 10 21.47 -37.37 9.77
N LEU A 11 20.70 -37.25 10.85
CA LEU A 11 19.83 -36.08 11.06
C LEU A 11 20.63 -34.80 11.27
N LEU A 12 21.75 -34.88 12.01
CA LEU A 12 22.65 -33.75 12.25
C LEU A 12 23.28 -33.23 10.95
N GLY A 13 23.73 -34.14 10.07
CA GLY A 13 24.30 -33.76 8.77
C GLY A 13 23.30 -32.98 7.90
N VAL A 14 22.04 -33.40 7.88
CA VAL A 14 20.97 -32.70 7.14
C VAL A 14 20.70 -31.31 7.71
N LEU A 15 20.66 -31.17 9.04
CA LEU A 15 20.42 -29.87 9.70
C LEU A 15 21.54 -28.86 9.42
N ILE A 16 22.80 -29.31 9.38
CA ILE A 16 23.94 -28.45 9.04
C ILE A 16 23.75 -27.88 7.64
N ILE A 17 23.46 -28.71 6.64
CA ILE A 17 23.28 -28.26 5.25
C ILE A 17 22.07 -27.32 5.14
N LEU A 18 20.94 -27.64 5.78
CA LEU A 18 19.74 -26.80 5.78
C LEU A 18 20.00 -25.42 6.40
N SER A 19 20.78 -25.35 7.49
CA SER A 19 21.10 -24.09 8.17
C SER A 19 21.92 -23.14 7.29
N ILE A 20 22.88 -23.68 6.52
CA ILE A 20 23.71 -22.90 5.59
C ILE A 20 22.85 -22.32 4.45
N ILE A 21 21.93 -23.12 3.90
CA ILE A 21 21.00 -22.67 2.86
C ILE A 21 20.08 -21.56 3.42
N MET A 22 19.53 -21.74 4.62
CA MET A 22 18.66 -20.74 5.26
C MET A 22 19.37 -19.40 5.47
N LEU A 23 20.65 -19.41 5.87
CA LEU A 23 21.42 -18.18 6.12
C LEU A 23 21.44 -17.25 4.89
N ILE A 24 21.56 -17.82 3.69
CA ILE A 24 21.60 -17.06 2.42
C ILE A 24 20.18 -16.76 1.92
N ALA A 25 19.24 -17.68 2.13
CA ALA A 25 17.88 -17.56 1.60
C ALA A 25 17.03 -16.53 2.34
N VAL A 26 17.12 -16.47 3.68
CA VAL A 26 16.27 -15.61 4.53
C VAL A 26 16.32 -14.12 4.15
N PRO A 27 17.48 -13.45 4.03
CA PRO A 27 17.51 -12.02 3.68
C PRO A 27 16.89 -11.73 2.31
N ASN A 28 17.08 -12.64 1.34
CA ASN A 28 16.50 -12.50 0.00
C ASN A 28 14.96 -12.59 0.03
N VAL A 29 14.41 -13.54 0.80
CA VAL A 29 12.96 -13.70 0.97
C VAL A 29 12.35 -12.46 1.62
N ILE A 30 12.99 -11.90 2.66
CA ILE A 30 12.51 -10.68 3.33
C ILE A 30 12.51 -9.49 2.35
N SER A 31 13.58 -9.31 1.57
CA SER A 31 13.64 -8.21 0.58
C SER A 31 12.55 -8.31 -0.49
N ILE A 32 12.25 -9.53 -0.96
CA ILE A 32 11.18 -9.77 -1.94
C ILE A 32 9.81 -9.48 -1.30
N LEU A 33 9.62 -9.90 -0.05
CA LEU A 33 8.39 -9.63 0.69
C LEU A 33 8.15 -8.12 0.81
N ASP A 34 9.15 -7.33 1.19
CA ASP A 34 9.03 -5.87 1.29
C ASP A 34 8.68 -5.23 -0.06
N LYS A 35 9.29 -5.70 -1.15
CA LYS A 35 8.95 -5.23 -2.51
C LYS A 35 7.51 -5.59 -2.87
N ASN A 36 7.04 -6.78 -2.51
CA ASN A 36 5.66 -7.21 -2.77
C ASN A 36 4.66 -6.39 -1.97
N LYS A 37 4.95 -6.13 -0.70
CA LYS A 37 4.15 -5.24 0.16
C LYS A 37 3.99 -3.85 -0.46
N LYS A 38 5.09 -3.25 -0.94
CA LYS A 38 5.02 -1.96 -1.66
C LYS A 38 4.21 -2.04 -2.96
N ASN A 39 4.26 -3.15 -3.69
CA ASN A 39 3.46 -3.33 -4.91
C ASN A 39 1.97 -3.35 -4.61
N ILE A 40 1.57 -4.10 -3.58
CA ILE A 40 0.19 -4.18 -3.12
C ILE A 40 -0.27 -2.79 -2.67
N PHE A 41 0.54 -2.08 -1.87
CA PHE A 41 0.24 -0.72 -1.44
C PHE A 41 -0.01 0.25 -2.61
N VAL A 42 0.82 0.18 -3.66
CA VAL A 42 0.63 0.96 -4.89
C VAL A 42 -0.64 0.54 -5.63
N ALA A 43 -0.92 -0.76 -5.73
CA ALA A 43 -2.12 -1.25 -6.39
C ALA A 43 -3.39 -0.77 -5.67
N ASP A 44 -3.39 -0.81 -4.35
CA ASP A 44 -4.50 -0.33 -3.53
C ASP A 44 -4.68 1.18 -3.64
N ALA A 45 -3.60 1.96 -3.63
CA ALA A 45 -3.66 3.38 -3.92
C ALA A 45 -4.27 3.69 -5.30
N LYS A 46 -3.95 2.90 -6.33
CA LYS A 46 -4.59 3.05 -7.66
C LYS A 46 -6.08 2.73 -7.63
N LYS A 47 -6.49 1.69 -6.90
CA LYS A 47 -7.91 1.37 -6.70
C LYS A 47 -8.65 2.52 -6.02
N ILE A 48 -8.04 3.14 -5.00
CA ILE A 48 -8.62 4.31 -4.31
C ILE A 48 -8.84 5.45 -5.30
N VAL A 49 -7.83 5.79 -6.11
CA VAL A 49 -7.97 6.85 -7.11
C VAL A 49 -9.11 6.53 -8.09
N SER A 50 -9.18 5.31 -8.62
CA SER A 50 -10.28 4.93 -9.51
C SER A 50 -11.66 4.98 -8.84
N ALA A 51 -11.76 4.65 -7.55
CA ALA A 51 -13.00 4.76 -6.80
C ALA A 51 -13.41 6.23 -6.59
N VAL A 52 -12.44 7.12 -6.30
CA VAL A 52 -12.67 8.56 -6.20
C VAL A 52 -13.12 9.13 -7.55
N GLU A 53 -12.42 8.78 -8.64
CA GLU A 53 -12.80 9.18 -10.01
C GLU A 53 -14.23 8.78 -10.35
N TYR A 54 -14.61 7.54 -10.01
CA TYR A 54 -15.96 7.02 -10.22
C TYR A 54 -17.02 7.79 -9.42
N GLU A 55 -16.81 8.01 -8.12
CA GLU A 55 -17.77 8.74 -7.28
C GLU A 55 -17.89 10.22 -7.67
N LEU A 56 -16.79 10.87 -8.05
CA LEU A 56 -16.82 12.26 -8.55
C LEU A 56 -17.58 12.35 -9.88
N SER A 57 -17.33 11.43 -10.81
CA SER A 57 -18.06 11.33 -12.09
C SER A 57 -19.56 11.11 -11.88
N LYS A 58 -19.92 10.25 -10.93
CA LYS A 58 -21.33 9.92 -10.63
C LYS A 58 -22.09 11.11 -10.02
N ARG A 59 -21.42 11.96 -9.26
CA ARG A 59 -22.04 13.07 -8.51
C ARG A 59 -21.83 14.44 -9.16
N ASP A 60 -21.02 14.51 -10.22
CA ASP A 60 -20.59 15.75 -10.87
C ASP A 60 -20.00 16.78 -9.88
N LYS A 61 -19.18 16.28 -8.94
CA LYS A 61 -18.60 17.07 -7.83
C LYS A 61 -17.11 17.39 -8.04
N TYR A 62 -16.73 17.69 -9.28
CA TYR A 62 -15.36 18.11 -9.57
C TYR A 62 -15.10 19.54 -9.09
N PRO A 63 -13.87 19.87 -8.68
CA PRO A 63 -13.54 21.24 -8.29
C PRO A 63 -13.60 22.16 -9.52
N ASP A 64 -14.43 23.21 -9.48
CA ASP A 64 -14.55 24.19 -10.56
C ASP A 64 -13.31 25.07 -10.71
N THR A 65 -12.71 25.45 -9.57
CA THR A 65 -11.45 26.19 -9.47
C THR A 65 -10.66 25.70 -8.25
N GLY A 66 -9.33 25.67 -8.36
CA GLY A 66 -8.46 25.29 -7.25
C GLY A 66 -8.39 23.78 -7.00
N ALA A 67 -8.53 23.38 -5.74
CA ALA A 67 -8.34 22.01 -5.27
C ALA A 67 -9.38 21.62 -4.22
N CYS A 68 -9.75 20.35 -4.21
CA CYS A 68 -10.57 19.76 -3.14
C CYS A 68 -10.06 18.36 -2.80
N PHE A 69 -10.41 17.86 -1.62
CA PHE A 69 -10.01 16.52 -1.19
C PHE A 69 -11.21 15.57 -1.02
N VAL A 70 -10.94 14.28 -1.17
CA VAL A 70 -11.86 13.19 -0.79
C VAL A 70 -11.15 12.30 0.22
N LYS A 71 -11.73 12.10 1.41
CA LYS A 71 -11.19 11.17 2.39
C LYS A 71 -11.52 9.74 2.01
N LEU A 72 -10.66 8.81 2.43
CA LEU A 72 -10.91 7.39 2.31
C LEU A 72 -12.18 6.97 3.07
N SER A 73 -12.46 7.60 4.22
CA SER A 73 -13.67 7.37 5.00
C SER A 73 -14.98 7.66 4.25
N ASP A 74 -14.93 8.53 3.24
CA ASP A 74 -16.11 8.95 2.50
C ASP A 74 -16.44 7.98 1.34
N LEU A 75 -15.54 7.03 1.06
CA LEU A 75 -15.70 6.02 0.02
C LEU A 75 -16.41 4.79 0.59
N SER A 76 -17.69 4.63 0.24
CA SER A 76 -18.52 3.54 0.77
C SER A 76 -18.37 2.19 0.05
N ASN A 77 -17.75 2.17 -1.14
CA ASN A 77 -17.75 1.03 -2.07
C ASN A 77 -16.33 0.53 -2.39
N ILE A 78 -15.42 0.58 -1.42
CA ILE A 78 -14.04 0.14 -1.64
C ILE A 78 -13.67 -1.01 -0.70
N ASP A 79 -13.35 -2.15 -1.31
CA ASP A 79 -12.87 -3.33 -0.59
C ASP A 79 -11.38 -3.17 -0.28
N LEU A 80 -11.09 -2.45 0.81
CA LEU A 80 -9.76 -2.25 1.37
C LEU A 80 -9.77 -2.61 2.85
N GLU A 81 -10.00 -3.88 3.16
CA GLU A 81 -10.13 -4.30 4.55
C GLU A 81 -8.78 -4.32 5.28
N ILE A 82 -7.69 -4.72 4.61
CA ILE A 82 -6.37 -4.93 5.23
C ILE A 82 -5.26 -4.58 4.23
N GLY A 83 -4.36 -3.68 4.64
CA GLY A 83 -3.16 -3.35 3.89
C GLY A 83 -2.07 -4.43 3.99
N PRO A 84 -1.00 -4.32 3.19
CA PRO A 84 0.05 -5.35 3.05
C PRO A 84 0.86 -5.66 4.33
N ASN A 85 0.67 -4.91 5.42
CA ASN A 85 1.30 -5.14 6.71
C ASN A 85 0.32 -5.63 7.79
N ASP A 86 -0.82 -6.19 7.39
CA ASP A 86 -1.89 -6.62 8.31
C ASP A 86 -2.44 -5.45 9.15
N LYS A 87 -2.34 -4.24 8.60
CA LYS A 87 -2.85 -3.00 9.18
C LYS A 87 -3.91 -2.40 8.28
N LYS A 88 -4.95 -1.84 8.89
CA LYS A 88 -5.95 -1.06 8.16
C LYS A 88 -5.33 0.24 7.67
N TYR A 89 -5.81 0.71 6.53
CA TYR A 89 -5.51 2.06 6.08
C TYR A 89 -6.12 3.07 7.04
N ASP A 90 -5.42 4.18 7.23
CA ASP A 90 -5.88 5.28 8.08
C ASP A 90 -7.06 5.99 7.40
N ASN A 91 -8.13 6.25 8.15
CA ASN A 91 -9.31 6.97 7.67
C ASN A 91 -9.01 8.42 7.30
N GLU A 92 -7.96 9.01 7.88
CA GLU A 92 -7.45 10.34 7.52
C GLU A 92 -6.61 10.32 6.24
N SER A 93 -6.45 9.17 5.58
CA SER A 93 -5.93 9.10 4.21
C SER A 93 -6.90 9.79 3.25
N TYR A 94 -6.37 10.53 2.27
CA TYR A 94 -7.18 11.30 1.32
C TYR A 94 -6.51 11.43 -0.03
N ILE A 95 -7.32 11.72 -1.04
CA ILE A 95 -6.87 12.12 -2.38
C ILE A 95 -7.16 13.59 -2.55
N ASN A 96 -6.18 14.37 -2.98
CA ASN A 96 -6.35 15.77 -3.35
C ASN A 96 -6.47 15.88 -4.86
N ILE A 97 -7.55 16.51 -5.32
CA ILE A 97 -7.89 16.69 -6.72
C ILE A 97 -7.67 18.16 -7.08
N LEU A 98 -6.76 18.42 -8.01
CA LEU A 98 -6.45 19.76 -8.48
C LEU A 98 -6.90 19.91 -9.93
N LYS A 99 -7.67 20.96 -10.23
CA LYS A 99 -8.01 21.31 -11.62
C LYS A 99 -6.91 22.18 -12.21
N ASN A 100 -6.23 21.65 -13.21
CA ASN A 100 -5.24 22.39 -14.00
C ASN A 100 -5.76 22.52 -15.45
N ASN A 101 -6.28 23.71 -15.76
CA ASN A 101 -7.01 23.99 -17.00
C ASN A 101 -8.19 23.04 -17.21
N SER A 102 -8.08 22.11 -18.15
CA SER A 102 -9.10 21.11 -18.50
C SER A 102 -8.76 19.70 -18.01
N LYS A 103 -7.72 19.55 -17.18
CA LYS A 103 -7.28 18.25 -16.64
C LYS A 103 -7.34 18.25 -15.11
N TYR A 104 -7.61 17.07 -14.54
CA TYR A 104 -7.58 16.84 -13.11
C TYR A 104 -6.30 16.08 -12.74
N GLU A 105 -5.56 16.59 -11.75
CA GLU A 105 -4.39 15.96 -11.15
C GLU A 105 -4.80 15.34 -9.81
N TYR A 106 -4.38 14.10 -9.54
CA TYR A 106 -4.79 13.35 -8.34
C TYR A 106 -3.57 13.06 -7.48
N LYS A 107 -3.41 13.81 -6.38
CA LYS A 107 -2.32 13.62 -5.42
C LYS A 107 -2.78 12.73 -4.28
N ILE A 108 -2.03 11.66 -4.06
CA ILE A 108 -2.37 10.59 -3.12
C ILE A 108 -1.66 10.85 -1.77
N TYR A 109 -2.44 10.79 -0.70
CA TYR A 109 -1.97 10.80 0.68
C TYR A 109 -2.57 9.58 1.38
N LEU A 110 -1.76 8.53 1.56
CA LEU A 110 -2.23 7.23 2.05
C LEU A 110 -1.27 6.68 3.11
N THR A 111 -1.78 6.13 4.20
CA THR A 111 -0.95 5.44 5.20
C THR A 111 -1.68 4.26 5.85
N ASP A 112 -0.93 3.23 6.26
CA ASP A 112 -1.39 2.08 7.08
C ASP A 112 -0.66 2.04 8.45
N SER A 113 -0.13 3.19 8.91
CA SER A 113 0.77 3.34 10.08
C SER A 113 2.18 2.75 9.93
N ILE A 114 2.45 1.92 8.92
CA ILE A 114 3.78 1.30 8.69
C ILE A 114 4.40 1.82 7.40
N MET A 115 3.60 2.02 6.38
CA MET A 115 3.95 2.56 5.08
C MET A 115 3.08 3.77 4.77
N ASN A 116 3.60 4.62 3.88
CA ASN A 116 2.90 5.79 3.42
C ASN A 116 3.25 6.20 1.98
N ILE A 117 2.30 6.91 1.38
CA ILE A 117 2.48 7.75 0.20
C ILE A 117 2.07 9.17 0.64
N ASN A 118 2.89 10.16 0.32
CA ASN A 118 2.63 11.55 0.72
C ASN A 118 2.82 12.48 -0.49
N GLY A 119 1.72 12.96 -1.06
CA GLY A 119 1.71 13.98 -2.10
C GLY A 119 2.21 13.52 -3.46
N ILE A 120 2.01 12.24 -3.81
CA ILE A 120 2.45 11.68 -5.08
C ILE A 120 1.29 11.68 -6.07
N ASP A 121 1.53 12.18 -7.28
CA ASP A 121 0.56 12.14 -8.36
C ASP A 121 0.26 10.70 -8.82
N SER A 122 -1.00 10.42 -9.15
CA SER A 122 -1.46 9.09 -9.56
C SER A 122 -0.74 8.55 -10.80
N SER A 123 -0.34 9.41 -11.73
CA SER A 123 0.41 9.03 -12.93
C SER A 123 1.88 8.71 -12.64
N ALA A 124 2.45 9.32 -11.60
CA ALA A 124 3.81 9.08 -11.14
C ALA A 124 3.92 7.96 -10.08
N LEU A 125 2.79 7.38 -9.68
CA LEU A 125 2.73 6.42 -8.59
C LEU A 125 3.47 5.11 -8.93
N SER A 126 4.47 4.79 -8.11
CA SER A 126 5.29 3.60 -8.26
C SER A 126 5.78 3.08 -6.91
N LYS A 127 6.53 1.97 -6.92
CA LYS A 127 7.07 1.32 -5.72
C LYS A 127 8.00 2.25 -4.93
N THR A 128 8.69 3.16 -5.60
CA THR A 128 9.62 4.13 -4.98
C THR A 128 8.89 5.26 -4.27
N SER A 129 7.62 5.49 -4.63
CA SER A 129 6.72 6.44 -3.97
C SER A 129 6.33 5.99 -2.56
N VAL A 130 6.41 4.69 -2.27
CA VAL A 130 6.04 4.11 -0.96
C VAL A 130 7.23 4.14 0.00
N LYS A 131 7.04 4.87 1.10
CA LYS A 131 8.01 4.99 2.20
C LYS A 131 7.56 4.17 3.39
N THR A 132 8.54 3.70 4.18
CA THR A 132 8.28 3.08 5.48
C THR A 132 8.34 4.18 6.54
N GLY A 133 7.39 4.17 7.46
CA GLY A 133 7.24 5.16 8.53
C GLY A 133 5.78 5.58 8.67
N ASN A 134 5.39 5.91 9.90
CA ASN A 134 4.09 6.51 10.17
C ASN A 134 4.12 8.01 9.82
N ILE A 135 3.02 8.52 9.27
CA ILE A 135 2.82 9.95 9.05
C ILE A 135 1.41 10.33 9.52
N ASN A 136 1.28 11.53 10.08
CA ASN A 136 -0.04 12.09 10.34
C ASN A 136 -0.51 12.81 9.08
N LEU A 137 -1.64 12.39 8.56
CA LEU A 137 -2.27 13.01 7.39
C LEU A 137 -3.36 13.96 7.85
N THR A 138 -3.34 15.18 7.31
CA THR A 138 -4.39 16.17 7.53
C THR A 138 -4.70 16.81 6.18
N PRO A 139 -5.92 16.64 5.65
CA PRO A 139 -6.29 17.26 4.38
C PRO A 139 -6.17 18.78 4.46
N SER A 140 -5.59 19.38 3.43
CA SER A 140 -5.54 20.82 3.25
C SER A 140 -6.56 21.26 2.20
N GLY A 141 -7.43 22.21 2.53
CA GLY A 141 -8.43 22.76 1.60
C GLY A 141 -9.86 22.37 1.95
N ASN A 142 -10.75 22.40 0.96
CA ASN A 142 -12.16 22.04 1.13
C ASN A 142 -12.42 20.60 0.67
N SER A 143 -13.38 19.95 1.31
CA SER A 143 -13.93 18.67 0.86
C SER A 143 -14.56 18.82 -0.54
N CYS A 144 -14.42 17.83 -1.40
CA CYS A 144 -15.19 17.77 -2.66
C CYS A 144 -16.66 17.43 -2.41
N TYR A 145 -17.00 16.92 -1.22
CA TYR A 145 -18.37 16.62 -0.77
C TYR A 145 -18.97 17.72 0.08
#